data_AF-A0A7W3U0V7-F1
#
_entry.id   AF-A0A7W3U0V7-F1
#
_cell.length_a   1.000
_cell.length_b   1.000
_cell.length_c   1.000
_cell.angle_alpha   90.00
_cell.angle_beta   90.00
_cell.angle_gamma   90.00
#
_symmetry.space_group_name_H-M   'P 1'
#
loop_
_entity.id
_entity.type
_entity.pdbx_description
1 polymer ?
#
loop_
_entity_poly.entity_id
_entity_poly.type
_entity_poly.pdbx_seq_one_letter_code
_entity_poly.pdbx_strand_id
1 'polypeptide(L)'
;MYGAGINRGLAGFVDQGHKKKKQVTSTKHDEIVLTTTENIPEHNYRIIGMVFGTAVDQQQAVKVLREEAQKIGADVIVSMRFDSNNLTVTAYGTAVKLE
;
A
#
# COMPACT_ATOMS: atom_id res chain seq x y z
N MET A 1 11.35 66.99 -19.77
CA MET A 1 10.63 66.55 -18.55
C MET A 1 9.25 66.08 -18.97
N TYR A 2 8.76 64.98 -18.37
CA TYR A 2 7.55 64.19 -18.67
C TYR A 2 7.63 63.12 -19.76
N GLY A 3 7.32 61.88 -19.36
CA GLY A 3 7.10 60.75 -20.26
C GLY A 3 7.15 59.39 -19.55
N ALA A 4 6.04 58.99 -18.94
CA ALA A 4 5.84 57.78 -18.15
C ALA A 4 6.28 56.47 -18.83
N GLY A 5 7.23 55.76 -18.20
CA GLY A 5 7.51 54.35 -18.46
C GLY A 5 6.86 53.50 -17.38
N ILE A 6 5.67 52.95 -17.67
CA ILE A 6 5.05 51.90 -16.87
C ILE A 6 5.87 50.60 -17.02
N ASN A 7 6.88 50.41 -16.17
CA ASN A 7 7.47 49.09 -15.97
C ASN A 7 6.47 48.23 -15.19
N ARG A 8 5.47 47.70 -15.89
CA ARG A 8 4.61 46.61 -15.42
C ARG A 8 5.35 45.28 -15.61
N GLY A 9 6.57 45.23 -15.07
CA GLY A 9 7.40 44.03 -15.00
C GLY A 9 6.95 43.20 -13.83
N LEU A 10 6.17 42.16 -14.13
CA LEU A 10 5.88 40.97 -13.33
C LEU A 10 6.17 41.11 -11.83
N ALA A 11 5.13 41.51 -11.09
CA ALA A 11 5.01 41.13 -9.69
C ALA A 11 5.23 39.61 -9.59
N GLY A 12 6.07 39.22 -8.64
CA GLY A 12 6.66 37.89 -8.54
C GLY A 12 5.71 36.76 -8.88
N PHE A 13 6.01 36.05 -9.96
CA PHE A 13 5.82 34.61 -9.95
C PHE A 13 6.78 34.08 -8.89
N VAL A 14 6.30 34.07 -7.64
CA VAL A 14 6.81 33.16 -6.63
C VAL A 14 6.62 31.78 -7.26
N ASP A 15 7.72 31.19 -7.72
CA ASP A 15 7.79 29.75 -7.95
C ASP A 15 7.46 29.13 -6.59
N GLN A 16 6.18 28.81 -6.41
CA GLN A 16 5.76 27.98 -5.31
C GLN A 16 6.40 26.64 -5.61
N GLY A 17 7.61 26.47 -5.07
CA GLY A 17 8.28 25.19 -4.97
C GLY A 17 7.32 24.26 -4.27
N HIS A 18 6.49 23.58 -5.07
CA HIS A 18 5.92 22.30 -4.73
C HIS A 18 7.13 21.46 -4.44
N LYS A 19 7.47 21.35 -3.15
CA LYS A 19 8.33 20.31 -2.62
C LYS A 19 7.71 19.03 -3.14
N LYS A 20 8.21 18.55 -4.29
CA LYS A 20 7.92 17.22 -4.80
C LYS A 20 8.28 16.34 -3.63
N LYS A 21 7.27 15.85 -2.90
CA LYS A 21 7.43 14.77 -1.94
C LYS A 21 8.17 13.73 -2.75
N LYS A 22 9.44 13.54 -2.42
CA LYS A 22 10.35 12.60 -3.04
C LYS A 22 9.58 11.30 -2.99
N GLN A 23 9.03 10.89 -4.14
CA GLN A 23 8.38 9.60 -4.26
C GLN A 23 9.49 8.63 -3.94
N VAL A 24 9.46 8.12 -2.71
CA VAL A 24 10.42 7.14 -2.24
C VAL A 24 10.18 5.94 -3.11
N THR A 25 11.08 5.80 -4.07
CA THR A 25 11.22 4.68 -4.97
C THR A 25 11.51 3.47 -4.08
N SER A 26 10.46 2.76 -3.69
CA SER A 26 10.57 1.48 -2.99
C SER A 26 9.81 0.45 -3.81
N THR A 27 10.48 -0.02 -4.85
CA THR A 27 10.11 -1.25 -5.55
C THR A 27 10.33 -2.41 -4.56
N LYS A 28 9.39 -2.61 -3.64
CA LYS A 28 9.43 -3.65 -2.60
C LYS A 28 8.02 -4.10 -2.18
N HIS A 29 7.05 -4.07 -3.09
CA HIS A 29 5.63 -4.19 -2.74
C HIS A 29 5.03 -5.61 -2.76
N ASP A 30 5.83 -6.66 -2.96
CA ASP A 30 5.33 -8.05 -2.96
C ASP A 30 6.06 -8.97 -1.97
N GLU A 31 6.62 -8.43 -0.88
CA GLU A 31 7.41 -9.23 0.06
C GLU A 31 6.59 -10.13 0.98
N ILE A 32 5.29 -9.85 1.17
CA ILE A 32 4.45 -10.72 2.01
C ILE A 32 4.08 -11.98 1.22
N VAL A 33 4.62 -13.10 1.71
CA VAL A 33 4.29 -14.44 1.23
C VAL A 33 2.84 -14.75 1.59
N LEU A 34 2.11 -15.29 0.61
CA LEU A 34 0.73 -15.73 0.78
C LEU A 34 0.68 -17.24 0.66
N THR A 35 0.02 -17.89 1.61
CA THR A 35 -0.17 -19.34 1.56
C THR A 35 -1.62 -19.66 1.87
N THR A 36 -2.15 -20.69 1.20
CA THR A 36 -3.48 -21.23 1.48
C THR A 36 -3.46 -22.26 2.60
N THR A 37 -2.27 -22.67 3.05
CA THR A 37 -2.04 -23.65 4.12
C THR A 37 -1.88 -22.93 5.47
N GLU A 38 -2.31 -23.56 6.54
CA GLU A 38 -2.17 -23.03 7.91
C GLU A 38 -0.70 -23.01 8.37
N ASN A 39 0.09 -24.00 7.94
CA ASN A 39 1.43 -24.26 8.46
C ASN A 39 2.53 -23.88 7.46
N ILE A 40 3.61 -23.30 7.97
CA ILE A 40 4.84 -22.99 7.21
C ILE A 40 5.92 -23.99 7.68
N PRO A 41 6.33 -24.97 6.83
CA PRO A 41 7.34 -25.96 7.23
C PRO A 41 8.65 -25.30 7.68
N GLU A 42 9.33 -25.91 8.65
CA GLU A 42 10.63 -25.46 9.19
C GLU A 42 10.66 -24.07 9.84
N HIS A 43 9.51 -23.39 9.99
CA HIS A 43 9.46 -22.04 10.57
C HIS A 43 8.46 -21.98 11.72
N ASN A 44 8.93 -21.52 12.87
CA ASN A 44 8.03 -21.10 13.95
C ASN A 44 7.50 -19.70 13.63
N TYR A 45 6.24 -19.47 13.97
CA TYR A 45 5.61 -18.18 13.77
C TYR A 45 4.65 -17.86 14.89
N ARG A 46 4.43 -16.57 15.08
CA ARG A 46 3.46 -16.02 16.00
C ARG A 46 2.30 -15.42 15.23
N ILE A 47 1.08 -15.78 15.61
CA ILE A 47 -0.12 -15.15 15.07
C ILE A 47 -0.21 -13.71 15.57
N ILE A 48 -0.29 -12.76 14.63
CA ILE A 48 -0.47 -11.34 14.91
C ILE A 48 -1.97 -11.01 14.92
N GLY A 49 -2.71 -11.55 13.94
CA GLY A 49 -4.14 -11.30 13.84
C GLY A 49 -4.73 -11.73 12.50
N MET A 50 -5.98 -11.31 12.27
CA MET A 50 -6.70 -11.54 11.02
C MET A 50 -6.63 -10.28 10.13
N VAL A 51 -6.45 -10.49 8.83
CA VAL A 51 -6.36 -9.41 7.84
C VAL A 51 -7.36 -9.64 6.71
N PHE A 52 -7.84 -8.53 6.14
CA PHE A 52 -8.84 -8.52 5.07
C PHE A 52 -8.45 -7.52 3.99
N GLY A 53 -8.80 -7.82 2.74
CA GLY A 53 -8.69 -6.90 1.62
C GLY A 53 -9.85 -7.09 0.66
N THR A 54 -10.68 -6.07 0.51
CA THR A 54 -11.85 -6.10 -0.40
C THR A 54 -11.62 -5.18 -1.58
N ALA A 55 -11.84 -5.69 -2.79
CA ALA A 55 -11.76 -4.91 -4.02
C ALA A 55 -12.70 -5.45 -5.10
N VAL A 56 -12.71 -4.80 -6.26
CA VAL A 56 -13.51 -5.24 -7.42
C VAL A 56 -12.94 -6.47 -8.12
N ASP A 57 -11.63 -6.70 -8.00
CA ASP A 57 -10.94 -7.85 -8.57
C ASP A 57 -10.01 -8.52 -7.55
N GLN A 58 -9.64 -9.78 -7.83
CA GLN A 58 -8.81 -10.58 -6.93
C GLN A 58 -7.41 -10.00 -6.70
N GLN A 59 -6.79 -9.38 -7.71
CA GLN A 59 -5.44 -8.86 -7.61
C GLN A 59 -5.40 -7.62 -6.71
N GLN A 60 -6.38 -6.74 -6.86
CA GLN A 60 -6.55 -5.58 -5.99
C GLN A 60 -6.89 -6.00 -4.56
N ALA A 61 -7.74 -7.01 -4.38
CA ALA A 61 -8.09 -7.53 -3.06
C ALA A 61 -6.84 -8.07 -2.33
N VAL A 62 -5.98 -8.81 -3.04
CA VAL A 62 -4.69 -9.29 -2.53
C VAL A 62 -3.75 -8.14 -2.20
N LYS A 63 -3.69 -7.10 -3.04
CA LYS A 63 -2.86 -5.93 -2.78
C LYS A 63 -3.27 -5.23 -1.48
N VAL A 64 -4.57 -4.98 -1.29
CA VAL A 64 -5.11 -4.39 -0.06
C VAL A 64 -4.78 -5.29 1.15
N LEU A 65 -4.99 -6.60 1.01
CA LEU A 65 -4.67 -7.58 2.06
C LEU A 65 -3.19 -7.50 2.50
N ARG A 66 -2.27 -7.42 1.53
CA ARG A 66 -0.83 -7.27 1.79
C ARG A 66 -0.51 -5.94 2.49
N GLU A 67 -1.09 -4.84 2.02
CA GLU A 67 -0.90 -3.52 2.65
C GLU A 67 -1.37 -3.51 4.11
N GLU A 68 -2.50 -4.14 4.43
CA GLU A 68 -2.98 -4.28 5.81
C GLU A 68 -2.05 -5.14 6.67
N ALA A 69 -1.57 -6.27 6.12
CA ALA A 69 -0.61 -7.13 6.82
C ALA A 69 0.74 -6.42 7.08
N GLN A 70 1.21 -5.58 6.16
CA GLN A 70 2.42 -4.77 6.36
C GLN A 70 2.26 -3.76 7.50
N LYS A 71 1.09 -3.12 7.63
CA LYS A 71 0.82 -2.14 8.70
C LYS A 71 0.94 -2.74 10.09
N ILE A 72 0.60 -4.02 10.24
CA ILE A 72 0.70 -4.75 11.51
C ILE A 72 2.03 -5.52 11.68
N GLY A 73 2.96 -5.37 10.73
CA GLY A 73 4.30 -5.96 10.80
C GLY A 73 4.31 -7.48 10.62
N ALA A 74 3.42 -8.01 9.78
CA ALA A 74 3.39 -9.41 9.40
C ALA A 74 4.38 -9.71 8.28
N ASP A 75 4.98 -10.90 8.34
CA ASP A 75 5.90 -11.39 7.32
C ASP A 75 5.17 -12.30 6.32
N VAL A 76 4.17 -13.06 6.80
CA VAL A 76 3.44 -14.06 6.01
C VAL A 76 1.94 -13.99 6.32
N ILE A 77 1.11 -14.28 5.32
CA ILE A 77 -0.32 -14.57 5.50
C ILE A 77 -0.56 -16.05 5.21
N VAL A 78 -1.09 -16.77 6.19
CA VAL A 78 -1.47 -18.18 6.11
C VAL A 78 -2.98 -18.35 6.01
N SER A 79 -3.42 -19.54 5.58
CA SER A 79 -4.84 -19.86 5.37
C SER A 79 -5.59 -18.82 4.54
N MET A 80 -4.91 -18.26 3.54
CA MET A 80 -5.48 -17.24 2.68
C MET A 80 -6.59 -17.83 1.81
N ARG A 81 -7.73 -17.13 1.76
CA ARG A 81 -8.90 -17.51 0.96
C ARG A 81 -9.55 -16.28 0.35
N PHE A 82 -10.43 -16.53 -0.61
CA PHE A 82 -11.30 -15.53 -1.21
C PHE A 82 -12.76 -15.86 -0.93
N ASP A 83 -13.55 -14.81 -0.74
CA ASP A 83 -15.00 -14.83 -0.86
C ASP A 83 -15.39 -13.77 -1.91
N SER A 84 -16.28 -14.11 -2.83
CA SER A 84 -16.67 -13.24 -3.93
C SER A 84 -18.18 -13.19 -4.09
N ASN A 85 -18.69 -11.99 -4.33
CA ASN A 85 -20.07 -11.74 -4.76
C ASN A 85 -20.06 -11.11 -6.15
N ASN A 86 -21.23 -10.71 -6.66
CA ASN A 86 -21.37 -10.15 -8.02
C ASN A 86 -20.69 -8.79 -8.24
N LEU A 87 -20.18 -8.14 -7.19
CA LEU A 87 -19.61 -6.80 -7.22
C LEU A 87 -18.18 -6.73 -6.70
N THR A 88 -17.83 -7.56 -5.72
CA THR A 88 -16.57 -7.49 -5.01
C THR A 88 -16.00 -8.86 -4.67
N VAL A 89 -14.68 -8.88 -4.49
CA VAL A 89 -13.90 -9.97 -3.96
C VAL A 89 -13.28 -9.51 -2.64
N THR A 90 -13.45 -10.31 -1.59
CA THR A 90 -12.77 -10.17 -0.31
C THR A 90 -11.73 -11.28 -0.16
N ALA A 91 -10.47 -10.89 -0.08
CA ALA A 91 -9.38 -11.75 0.35
C ALA A 91 -9.24 -11.69 1.88
N TYR A 92 -8.99 -12.81 2.53
CA TYR A 92 -8.77 -12.85 3.98
C TYR A 92 -7.79 -13.95 4.36
N GLY A 93 -7.15 -13.80 5.51
CA GLY A 93 -6.21 -14.78 6.04
C GLY A 93 -5.70 -14.42 7.43
N THR A 94 -4.81 -15.24 7.96
CA THR A 94 -4.16 -15.02 9.26
C THR A 94 -2.76 -14.45 9.03
N ALA A 95 -2.52 -13.26 9.55
CA ALA A 95 -1.22 -12.61 9.50
C ALA A 95 -0.33 -13.15 10.62
N VAL A 96 0.87 -13.59 10.24
CA VAL A 96 1.84 -14.20 11.14
C VAL A 96 3.20 -13.51 11.02
N LYS A 97 3.93 -13.49 12.13
CA LYS A 97 5.31 -13.05 12.22
C LYS A 97 6.23 -14.25 12.33
N LEU A 98 7.31 -14.29 11.56
CA LEU A 98 8.32 -15.34 11.71
C LEU A 98 9.20 -15.02 12.95
N GLU A 99 9.58 -16.06 13.70
CA GLU A 99 10.46 -15.96 14.87
C GLU A 99 11.93 -16.25 14.52
#